data_AF-A0A356F7W5-F1
#
_entry.id   AF-A0A356F7W5-F1
#
_cell.length_a   1.000
_cell.length_b   1.000
_cell.length_c   1.000
_cell.angle_alpha   90.00
_cell.angle_beta   90.00
_cell.angle_gamma   90.00
#
_symmetry.space_group_name_H-M   'P 1'
#
loop_
_entity.id
_entity.type
_entity.pdbx_description
1 polymer ?
#
loop_
_entity_poly.entity_id
_entity_poly.type
_entity_poly.pdbx_seq_one_letter_code
_entity_poly.pdbx_strand_id
1 'polypeptide(L)'
;MKYEVIARRYRPRKFEEVVGQESVARTLRGGILQDRMAHAYLFAGPRGVGKTSMARIFSKAINCPAASDGDRPEEERASPCDKCGG
;
A
#
# COMPACT_ATOMS: atom_id res chain seq x y z
N MET A 1 28.64 -6.67 0.83
CA MET A 1 27.22 -6.93 1.17
C MET A 1 26.87 -6.14 2.42
N LYS A 2 25.84 -5.29 2.36
CA LYS A 2 25.39 -4.51 3.51
C LYS A 2 24.46 -5.40 4.35
N TYR A 3 24.75 -5.57 5.64
CA TYR A 3 23.87 -6.33 6.55
C TYR A 3 22.50 -5.65 6.61
N GLU A 4 21.45 -6.39 6.30
CA GLU A 4 20.07 -5.92 6.39
C GLU A 4 19.26 -6.86 7.27
N VAL A 5 18.52 -6.29 8.22
CA VAL A 5 17.64 -7.04 9.13
C VAL A 5 16.51 -7.68 8.32
N ILE A 6 16.23 -8.96 8.58
CA ILE A 6 15.20 -9.76 7.87
C ILE A 6 13.85 -9.04 7.81
N ALA A 7 13.44 -8.40 8.91
CA ALA A 7 12.19 -7.65 8.99
C ALA A 7 12.09 -6.46 8.01
N ARG A 8 13.23 -5.93 7.55
CA ARG A 8 13.29 -4.90 6.51
C ARG A 8 13.31 -5.53 5.11
N ARG A 9 14.12 -6.58 4.93
CA ARG A 9 14.27 -7.29 3.66
C ARG A 9 12.94 -7.86 3.14
N TYR A 10 12.10 -8.38 4.02
CA TYR A 10 10.81 -9.00 3.66
C TYR A 10 9.61 -8.09 3.93
N ARG A 11 9.83 -6.77 4.05
CA ARG A 11 8.71 -5.85 4.26
C ARG A 11 7.86 -5.79 2.98
N PRO A 12 6.55 -6.08 3.07
CA PRO A 12 5.66 -6.01 1.91
C PRO A 12 5.70 -4.62 1.24
N ARG A 13 5.71 -4.61 -0.09
CA ARG A 13 5.70 -3.41 -0.95
C ARG A 13 4.38 -3.27 -1.70
N LYS A 14 3.67 -4.38 -1.96
CA LYS A 14 2.36 -4.42 -2.60
C LYS A 14 1.29 -4.94 -1.64
N PHE A 15 0.03 -4.61 -1.92
CA PHE A 15 -1.12 -5.09 -1.14
C PHE A 15 -1.22 -6.62 -1.08
N GLU A 16 -0.82 -7.30 -2.17
CA GLU A 16 -0.84 -8.77 -2.29
C GLU A 16 0.23 -9.47 -1.46
N GLU A 17 1.31 -8.76 -1.11
CA GLU A 17 2.40 -9.30 -0.29
C GLU A 17 2.07 -9.24 1.21
N VAL A 18 0.95 -8.59 1.60
CA VAL A 18 0.50 -8.54 2.99
C VAL A 18 -0.36 -9.77 3.30
N VAL A 19 0.15 -10.64 4.16
CA VAL A 19 -0.51 -11.89 4.54
C VAL A 19 -1.58 -11.67 5.60
N GLY A 20 -2.78 -12.22 5.40
CA GLY A 20 -3.84 -12.29 6.41
C GLY A 20 -4.59 -10.99 6.66
N GLN A 21 -4.49 -10.01 5.75
CA GLN A 21 -5.17 -8.71 5.81
C GLN A 21 -5.88 -8.38 4.48
N GLU A 22 -6.40 -9.40 3.80
CA GLU A 22 -6.97 -9.33 2.45
C GLU A 22 -8.21 -8.42 2.40
N SER A 23 -9.04 -8.47 3.45
CA SER A 23 -10.23 -7.62 3.57
C SER A 23 -9.85 -6.14 3.64
N VAL A 24 -8.88 -5.79 4.48
CA VAL A 24 -8.38 -4.41 4.62
C VAL A 24 -7.73 -3.93 3.32
N ALA A 25 -6.89 -4.77 2.71
CA ALA A 25 -6.28 -4.47 1.42
C ALA A 25 -7.32 -4.26 0.31
N ARG A 26 -8.42 -5.03 0.29
CA ARG A 26 -9.53 -4.85 -0.65
C ARG A 26 -10.25 -3.52 -0.43
N THR A 27 -10.58 -3.16 0.81
CA THR A 27 -11.25 -1.89 1.13
C THR A 27 -10.41 -0.69 0.73
N LEU A 28 -9.11 -0.70 1.05
CA LEU A 28 -8.20 0.39 0.69
C LEU A 28 -8.03 0.51 -0.83
N ARG A 29 -7.89 -0.60 -1.56
CA ARG A 29 -7.84 -0.59 -3.02
C ARG A 29 -9.13 -0.04 -3.61
N GLY A 30 -10.29 -0.51 -3.15
CA GLY A 30 -11.58 -0.02 -3.62
C GLY A 30 -11.79 1.47 -3.37
N GLY A 31 -11.32 2.00 -2.24
CA GLY A 31 -11.36 3.43 -1.94
C GLY A 31 -10.55 4.28 -2.92
N ILE A 32 -9.40 3.78 -3.38
CA ILE A 32 -8.59 4.45 -4.41
C ILE A 32 -9.31 4.40 -5.76
N LEU A 33 -9.81 3.23 -6.18
CA LEU A 33 -10.47 3.06 -7.48
C LEU A 33 -11.75 3.89 -7.61
N GLN A 34 -12.50 4.01 -6.53
CA GLN A 34 -13.77 4.74 -6.50
C GLN A 34 -13.60 6.22 -6.17
N ASP A 35 -12.37 6.71 -6.02
CA ASP A 35 -12.06 8.08 -5.57
C ASP A 35 -12.80 8.46 -4.25
N ARG A 36 -12.95 7.48 -3.35
CA ARG A 36 -13.61 7.63 -2.05
C ARG A 36 -12.59 7.57 -0.92
N MET A 37 -11.70 8.55 -0.89
CA MET A 37 -10.66 8.65 0.14
C MET A 37 -11.16 9.45 1.34
N ALA A 38 -10.87 8.94 2.54
CA ALA A 38 -11.09 9.67 3.78
C ALA A 38 -9.92 10.60 4.09
N HIS A 39 -10.19 11.68 4.82
CA HIS A 39 -9.15 12.62 5.27
C HIS A 39 -8.11 11.98 6.21
N ALA A 40 -8.50 10.92 6.95
CA ALA A 40 -7.64 10.26 7.91
C ALA A 40 -7.95 8.76 8.01
N TYR A 41 -6.90 7.96 8.20
CA TYR A 41 -6.97 6.51 8.39
C TYR A 41 -6.25 6.10 9.67
N LEU A 42 -6.94 5.35 10.53
CA LEU A 42 -6.36 4.78 11.76
C LEU A 42 -6.06 3.29 11.57
N PHE A 43 -4.78 2.92 11.62
CA PHE A 43 -4.34 1.53 11.59
C PHE A 43 -4.05 1.04 13.02
N ALA A 44 -4.94 0.21 13.59
CA ALA A 44 -4.86 -0.30 14.96
C ALA A 44 -4.62 -1.82 15.03
N GLY A 45 -4.09 -2.32 16.15
CA GLY A 45 -3.82 -3.74 16.40
C GLY A 45 -2.46 -4.04 17.05
N PRO A 46 -2.14 -5.31 17.35
CA PRO A 46 -0.92 -5.72 18.07
C PRO A 46 0.39 -5.37 17.35
N ARG A 47 1.53 -5.38 18.06
CA ARG A 47 2.85 -5.09 17.44
C ARG A 47 3.19 -6.19 16.43
N GLY A 48 3.74 -5.82 15.27
CA GLY A 48 4.20 -6.76 14.25
C GLY A 48 3.16 -7.18 13.20
N VAL A 49 1.87 -6.85 13.36
CA VAL A 49 0.79 -7.28 12.43
C VAL A 49 0.74 -6.51 11.10
N GLY A 50 1.78 -5.77 10.72
CA GLY A 50 1.84 -5.10 9.42
C GLY A 50 1.16 -3.72 9.31
N LYS A 51 0.65 -3.13 10.40
CA LYS A 51 -0.03 -1.80 10.40
C LYS A 51 0.73 -0.70 9.64
N THR A 52 1.98 -0.45 10.03
CA THR A 52 2.82 0.57 9.38
C THR A 52 3.21 0.18 7.95
N SER A 53 3.31 -1.12 7.66
CA SER A 53 3.59 -1.58 6.30
C SER A 53 2.39 -1.32 5.39
N MET A 54 1.17 -1.66 5.83
CA MET A 54 -0.07 -1.38 5.10
C MET A 54 -0.26 0.12 4.86
N ALA A 55 -0.06 0.95 5.88
CA ALA A 55 -0.12 2.41 5.73
C ALA A 55 0.86 2.92 4.67
N ARG A 56 2.11 2.42 4.66
CA ARG A 56 3.11 2.81 3.66
C ARG A 56 2.73 2.38 2.24
N ILE A 57 2.23 1.16 2.07
CA ILE A 57 1.76 0.66 0.77
C ILE A 57 0.62 1.55 0.26
N PHE A 58 -0.33 1.87 1.12
CA PHE A 58 -1.46 2.74 0.80
C PHE A 58 -1.02 4.16 0.41
N SER A 59 -0.12 4.78 1.18
CA SER A 59 0.43 6.10 0.83
C SER A 59 1.17 6.08 -0.51
N LYS A 60 1.91 5.01 -0.82
CA LYS A 60 2.59 4.87 -2.12
C LYS A 60 1.63 4.68 -3.29
N ALA A 61 0.47 4.05 -3.06
CA ALA A 61 -0.55 3.88 -4.07
C ALA A 61 -1.23 5.23 -4.38
N ILE A 62 -1.61 6.00 -3.36
CA ILE A 62 -2.25 7.31 -3.55
C ILE A 62 -1.30 8.33 -4.19
N ASN A 63 -0.04 8.37 -3.76
CA ASN A 63 0.92 9.35 -4.26
C ASN A 63 1.52 9.00 -5.63
N CYS A 64 1.06 7.92 -6.28
CA CYS A 64 1.63 7.50 -7.55
C CYS A 64 1.26 8.48 -8.67
N PRO A 65 2.23 9.19 -9.29
CA PRO A 65 1.94 10.14 -10.36
C PRO A 65 1.38 9.44 -11.61
N ALA A 66 1.77 8.19 -11.86
CA ALA A 66 1.25 7.37 -12.95
C ALA A 66 -0.21 6.92 -12.75
N ALA A 67 -0.84 7.19 -11.61
CA ALA A 67 -2.29 6.99 -11.44
C ALA A 67 -3.11 8.12 -12.10
N SER A 68 -2.50 9.29 -12.31
CA SER A 68 -3.13 10.50 -12.85
C SER A 68 -3.21 10.51 -14.38
N ASP A 69 -2.26 9.85 -15.05
CA ASP A 69 -2.06 9.99 -16.52
C ASP A 69 -3.03 9.13 -17.36
N GLY A 70 -3.98 8.41 -16.74
CA GLY A 70 -4.98 7.60 -17.46
C GLY A 70 -4.43 6.36 -18.18
N ASP A 71 -3.10 6.24 -18.33
CA ASP A 71 -2.42 5.14 -19.03
C ASP A 71 -2.44 3.79 -18.29
N ARG A 72 -2.90 3.77 -17.03
CA ARG A 72 -2.87 2.56 -16.20
C ARG A 72 -4.22 1.84 -16.16
N PRO A 73 -4.24 0.50 -16.33
CA PRO A 73 -5.43 -0.31 -16.11
C PRO A 73 -6.03 0.01 -14.75
N GLU A 74 -7.36 0.04 -14.67
CA GLU A 74 -8.08 0.44 -13.44
C GLU A 74 -7.59 -0.35 -12.23
N GLU A 75 -7.44 -1.67 -12.36
CA GLU A 75 -6.94 -2.58 -11.34
C GLU A 75 -5.54 -2.24 -10.82
N GLU A 76 -4.71 -1.65 -11.67
CA GLU A 76 -3.34 -1.27 -11.36
C GLU A 76 -3.22 0.15 -10.78
N ARG A 77 -4.23 1.02 -10.92
CA ARG A 77 -4.22 2.36 -10.31
C ARG A 77 -4.16 2.30 -8.78
N ALA A 78 -4.77 1.28 -8.19
CA ALA A 78 -4.70 1.04 -6.75
C ALA A 78 -3.42 0.33 -6.30
N SER A 79 -2.47 0.03 -7.21
CA SER A 79 -1.20 -0.61 -6.87
C SER A 79 -0.06 0.41 -6.78
N PRO A 80 0.81 0.34 -5.75
CA PRO A 80 1.94 1.25 -5.64
C PRO A 80 2.90 1.08 -6.82
N CYS A 81 3.35 2.18 -7.41
CA CYS A 81 4.23 2.16 -8.59
C CYS A 81 5.72 2.08 -8.26
N ASP A 82 6.10 1.92 -6.98
CA ASP A 82 7.47 1.90 -6.46
C ASP A 82 8.37 3.11 -6.85
N LYS A 83 7.86 4.06 -7.63
CA LYS A 83 8.49 5.32 -8.02
C LYS A 83 8.32 6.44 -6.99
N CYS A 84 7.47 6.23 -5.99
CA CYS A 84 7.19 7.20 -4.93
C CYS A 84 8.16 6.99 -3.76
N GLY A 85 8.98 8.00 -3.47
CA GLY A 85 9.96 7.97 -2.40
C GLY A 85 9.31 7.80 -1.02
N GLY A 86 9.67 6.72 -0.33
CA GLY A 86 9.27 6.43 1.06
C GLY A 86 9.80 5.11 1.59
#